data_AF-A0A2N2LRI9-F1
#
_entry.id   AF-A0A2N2LRI9-F1
#
_cell.length_a   1.000
_cell.length_b   1.000
_cell.length_c   1.000
_cell.angle_alpha   90.00
_cell.angle_beta   90.00
_cell.angle_gamma   90.00
#
_symmetry.space_group_name_H-M   'P 1'
#
loop_
_entity.id
_entity.type
_entity.pdbx_description
1 polymer ?
#
loop_
_entity_poly.entity_id
_entity_poly.type
_entity_poly.pdbx_seq_one_letter_code
_entity_poly.pdbx_strand_id
1 'polypeptide(L)'
;MKNNTHVFSNPGFGTAISIHCIESKTKIGIGNKSKNGFIDFYIPLGTSEKDTKRTIIEEFVKLTKLDASKFELISGAKQTYIITMIGLSADSFREMVEK
;
A
#
# COMPACT_ATOMS: atom_id res chain seq x y z
N MET A 1 37.19 3.07 -6.89
CA MET A 1 36.20 2.07 -6.42
C MET A 1 35.20 2.81 -5.53
N LYS A 2 33.91 2.81 -5.87
CA LYS A 2 32.87 3.42 -5.03
C LYS A 2 32.39 2.36 -4.04
N ASN A 3 32.46 2.66 -2.74
CA ASN A 3 31.94 1.78 -1.70
C ASN A 3 30.41 1.68 -1.86
N ASN A 4 29.91 0.48 -2.14
CA ASN A 4 28.49 0.16 -1.97
C ASN A 4 28.25 0.06 -0.47
N THR A 5 27.91 1.17 0.16
CA THR A 5 27.43 1.16 1.54
C THR A 5 26.08 0.47 1.56
N HIS A 6 26.07 -0.81 1.94
CA HIS A 6 24.84 -1.51 2.25
C HIS A 6 24.22 -0.86 3.49
N VAL A 7 23.20 -0.03 3.27
CA VAL A 7 22.40 0.55 4.35
C VAL A 7 21.50 -0.55 4.88
N PHE A 8 21.92 -1.21 5.95
CA PHE A 8 21.04 -2.09 6.73
C PHE A 8 20.23 -1.21 7.68
N SER A 9 19.03 -0.82 7.26
CA SER A 9 18.05 -0.24 8.20
C SER A 9 17.59 -1.34 9.14
N ASN A 10 17.78 -1.13 10.45
CA ASN A 10 17.11 -1.93 11.48
C ASN A 10 15.62 -2.02 11.12
N PRO A 11 14.97 -3.20 11.11
CA PRO A 11 13.55 -3.28 10.80
C PRO A 11 12.81 -2.56 11.90
N GLY A 12 12.48 -1.30 11.64
CA GLY A 12 11.51 -0.57 12.42
C GLY A 12 10.23 -1.40 12.45
N PHE A 13 9.56 -1.40 13.59
CA PHE A 13 8.20 -1.87 13.71
C PHE A 13 7.36 -1.46 12.49
N GLY A 14 6.55 -2.36 11.95
CA GLY A 14 5.74 -2.07 10.76
C GLY A 14 4.73 -3.16 10.47
N THR A 15 3.87 -2.92 9.49
CA THR A 15 2.85 -3.87 9.05
C THR A 15 2.87 -3.98 7.54
N ALA A 16 2.53 -5.16 7.02
CA ALA A 16 2.38 -5.40 5.60
C ALA A 16 0.97 -5.92 5.32
N ILE A 17 0.34 -5.41 4.27
CA ILE A 17 -0.99 -5.82 3.85
C ILE A 17 -1.01 -6.09 2.35
N SER A 18 -1.88 -7.00 1.96
CA SER A 18 -2.12 -7.33 0.56
C SER A 18 -3.26 -6.49 0.01
N ILE A 19 -3.02 -5.84 -1.12
CA ILE A 19 -3.99 -5.04 -1.88
C ILE A 19 -4.30 -5.76 -3.18
N HIS A 20 -5.58 -5.77 -3.55
CA HIS A 20 -6.03 -6.21 -4.86
C HIS A 20 -6.62 -5.02 -5.61
N CYS A 21 -5.99 -4.63 -6.72
CA CYS A 21 -6.47 -3.51 -7.52
C CYS A 21 -7.60 -3.94 -8.46
N ILE A 22 -8.69 -3.18 -8.43
CA ILE A 22 -9.89 -3.41 -9.24
C ILE A 22 -10.12 -2.16 -10.09
N GLU A 23 -10.19 -2.33 -11.41
CA GLU A 23 -10.50 -1.21 -12.28
C GLU A 23 -11.97 -0.79 -12.13
N SER A 24 -12.20 0.52 -12.04
CA SER A 24 -13.52 1.10 -11.83
C SER A 24 -13.68 2.43 -12.54
N LYS A 25 -14.89 2.68 -13.05
CA LYS A 25 -15.29 3.97 -13.65
C LYS A 25 -15.86 4.95 -12.64
N THR A 26 -16.28 4.48 -11.47
CA THR A 26 -17.15 5.23 -10.56
C THR A 26 -16.62 5.35 -9.14
N LYS A 27 -15.66 4.51 -8.75
CA LYS A 27 -15.08 4.47 -7.40
C LYS A 27 -13.57 4.41 -7.51
N ILE A 28 -12.85 5.24 -6.76
CA ILE A 28 -11.39 5.31 -6.73
C ILE A 28 -10.93 5.32 -5.28
N GLY A 29 -9.84 4.62 -4.96
CA GLY A 29 -9.25 4.58 -3.63
C GLY A 29 -9.58 3.31 -2.83
N ILE A 30 -9.41 3.39 -1.51
CA ILE A 30 -9.48 2.24 -0.60
C ILE A 30 -10.91 1.69 -0.53
N GLY A 31 -11.02 0.39 -0.76
CA GLY A 31 -12.26 -0.38 -0.71
C GLY A 31 -12.40 -1.19 0.57
N ASN A 32 -13.27 -2.20 0.51
CA ASN A 32 -13.51 -3.09 1.64
C ASN A 32 -12.46 -4.20 1.70
N LYS A 33 -12.35 -4.82 2.87
CA LYS A 33 -11.63 -6.08 3.02
C LYS A 33 -12.38 -7.18 2.26
N SER A 34 -11.71 -7.79 1.29
CA SER A 34 -12.17 -8.98 0.60
C SER A 34 -12.16 -10.19 1.53
N LYS A 35 -13.03 -11.17 1.25
CA LYS A 35 -13.11 -12.44 2.00
C LYS A 35 -11.80 -13.22 2.03
N ASN A 36 -10.91 -12.97 1.07
CA ASN A 36 -9.61 -13.63 0.94
C ASN A 36 -8.47 -12.91 1.69
N GLY A 37 -8.79 -11.91 2.51
CA GLY A 37 -7.80 -11.18 3.33
C GLY A 37 -7.08 -10.03 2.59
N PHE A 38 -7.44 -9.76 1.33
CA PHE A 38 -6.98 -8.59 0.59
C PHE A 38 -7.81 -7.35 0.95
N ILE A 39 -7.23 -6.17 0.82
CA ILE A 39 -7.98 -4.91 0.73
C ILE A 39 -8.21 -4.62 -0.75
N ASP A 40 -9.47 -4.46 -1.14
CA ASP A 40 -9.79 -4.02 -2.50
C ASP A 40 -9.37 -2.55 -2.66
N PHE A 41 -8.72 -2.21 -3.76
CA PHE A 41 -8.34 -0.84 -4.08
C PHE A 41 -8.80 -0.50 -5.49
N TYR A 42 -9.60 0.54 -5.64
CA TYR A 42 -10.19 0.88 -6.91
C TYR A 42 -9.33 1.89 -7.67
N ILE A 43 -9.03 1.59 -8.93
CA ILE A 43 -8.24 2.47 -9.81
C ILE A 43 -9.02 2.79 -11.10
N PRO A 44 -8.71 3.92 -11.77
CA PRO A 44 -9.30 4.20 -13.07
C PRO A 44 -8.92 3.13 -14.10
N LEU A 45 -9.79 2.87 -15.08
CA LEU A 45 -9.49 1.98 -16.20
C LEU A 45 -8.25 2.45 -16.98
N GLY A 46 -7.36 1.52 -17.29
CA GLY A 46 -6.16 1.82 -18.10
C GLY A 46 -5.09 2.63 -17.36
N THR A 47 -5.15 2.68 -16.02
CA THR A 47 -4.11 3.33 -15.20
C THR A 47 -2.81 2.54 -15.32
N SER A 48 -1.71 3.26 -15.59
CA SER A 48 -0.39 2.63 -15.67
C SER A 48 0.04 2.06 -14.31
N GLU A 49 0.90 1.04 -14.28
CA GLU A 49 1.41 0.50 -13.00
C GLU A 49 2.07 1.59 -12.13
N LYS A 50 2.81 2.52 -12.76
CA LYS A 50 3.44 3.64 -12.06
C LYS A 50 2.39 4.55 -11.40
N ASP A 51 1.33 4.89 -12.13
CA ASP A 51 0.26 5.74 -11.61
C ASP A 51 -0.58 5.00 -10.55
N THR A 52 -0.78 3.69 -10.70
CA THR A 52 -1.43 2.83 -9.69
C THR A 52 -0.63 2.86 -8.40
N LYS A 53 0.69 2.62 -8.45
CA LYS A 53 1.56 2.69 -7.27
C LYS A 53 1.50 4.04 -6.58
N ARG A 54 1.57 5.13 -7.36
CA ARG A 54 1.45 6.49 -6.82
C ARG A 54 0.11 6.69 -6.12
N THR A 55 -0.99 6.31 -6.76
CA THR A 55 -2.34 6.48 -6.23
C THR A 55 -2.54 5.69 -4.93
N ILE A 56 -2.02 4.45 -4.86
CA ILE A 56 -2.04 3.64 -3.64
C ILE A 56 -1.31 4.40 -2.51
N ILE A 57 -0.07 4.82 -2.74
CA ILE A 57 0.71 5.51 -1.70
C ILE A 57 0.00 6.79 -1.24
N GLU A 58 -0.52 7.59 -2.17
CA GLU A 58 -1.24 8.84 -1.84
C GLU A 58 -2.46 8.59 -0.95
N GLU A 59 -3.27 7.57 -1.24
CA GLU A 59 -4.44 7.24 -0.43
C GLU A 59 -4.05 6.71 0.95
N PHE A 60 -2.99 5.90 1.04
CA PHE A 60 -2.50 5.39 2.32
C PHE A 60 -1.84 6.47 3.18
N VAL A 61 -1.14 7.43 2.59
CA VAL A 61 -0.66 8.64 3.26
C VAL A 61 -1.84 9.44 3.83
N LYS A 62 -2.91 9.63 3.06
CA LYS A 62 -4.11 10.34 3.53
C LYS A 62 -4.80 9.63 4.69
N LEU A 63 -4.91 8.29 4.62
CA LEU A 63 -5.55 7.46 5.65
C LEU A 63 -4.75 7.46 6.95
N THR A 64 -3.45 7.19 6.87
CA THR A 64 -2.60 6.95 8.05
C THR A 64 -1.91 8.20 8.59
N LYS A 65 -1.87 9.28 7.81
CA LYS A 65 -1.10 10.52 8.10
C LYS A 65 0.41 10.32 8.22
N LEU A 66 0.94 9.22 7.67
CA LEU A 66 2.38 8.97 7.60
C LEU A 66 2.99 9.57 6.33
N ASP A 67 4.29 9.89 6.38
CA ASP A 67 5.04 10.32 5.21
C ASP A 67 5.14 9.22 4.15
N ALA A 68 5.12 9.60 2.88
CA ALA A 68 5.25 8.68 1.74
C ALA A 68 6.52 7.78 1.83
N SER A 69 7.59 8.27 2.45
CA SER A 69 8.83 7.51 2.67
C SER A 69 8.70 6.35 3.67
N LYS A 70 7.57 6.24 4.37
CA LYS A 70 7.26 5.13 5.27
C LYS A 70 6.55 3.99 4.57
N PHE A 71 6.29 4.11 3.27
CA PHE A 71 5.60 3.10 2.48
C PHE A 71 6.56 2.46 1.49
N GLU A 72 6.53 1.14 1.45
CA GLU A 72 7.14 0.35 0.39
C GLU A 72 6.05 -0.43 -0.31
N LEU A 73 6.07 -0.44 -1.64
CA LEU A 73 5.02 -1.08 -2.44
C LEU A 73 5.65 -2.05 -3.44
N ILE A 74 5.30 -3.32 -3.32
CA ILE A 74 5.79 -4.41 -4.16
C ILE A 74 4.65 -4.90 -5.04
N SER A 75 4.88 -4.97 -6.35
CA SER A 75 3.92 -5.52 -7.30
C SER A 75 3.95 -7.05 -7.28
N GLY A 76 2.78 -7.66 -7.26
CA GLY A 76 2.57 -9.09 -7.45
C GLY A 76 1.91 -9.42 -8.79
N ALA A 77 1.52 -10.68 -8.95
CA ALA A 77 0.75 -11.12 -10.12
C ALA A 77 -0.70 -10.61 -10.07
N LYS A 78 -1.36 -10.53 -11.23
CA LYS A 78 -2.82 -10.28 -11.33
C LYS A 78 -3.29 -9.02 -10.56
N GLN A 79 -2.62 -7.88 -10.75
CA GLN A 79 -3.00 -6.61 -10.12
C GLN A 79 -2.99 -6.64 -8.57
N THR A 80 -2.23 -7.56 -7.98
CA THR A 80 -2.01 -7.59 -6.53
C THR A 80 -0.77 -6.78 -6.17
N TYR A 81 -0.81 -6.15 -5.00
CA TYR A 81 0.32 -5.40 -4.45
C TYR A 81 0.46 -5.73 -2.96
N ILE A 82 1.67 -5.67 -2.44
CA ILE A 82 1.94 -5.70 -1.01
C ILE A 82 2.44 -4.31 -0.63
N ILE A 83 1.71 -3.63 0.26
CA ILE A 83 2.19 -2.39 0.85
C ILE A 83 2.71 -2.67 2.26
N THR A 84 3.92 -2.23 2.53
CA THR A 84 4.54 -2.24 3.84
C THR A 84 4.54 -0.83 4.40
N MET A 85 4.11 -0.68 5.66
CA MET A 85 3.96 0.58 6.37
C MET A 85 4.90 0.57 7.58
N ILE A 86 6.00 1.30 7.48
CA ILE A 86 7.03 1.40 8.52
C ILE A 86 6.55 2.38 9.60
N GLY A 87 6.59 1.96 10.86
CA GLY A 87 6.13 2.72 12.01
C GLY A 87 4.65 2.56 12.34
N LEU A 88 3.92 1.66 11.65
CA LEU A 88 2.49 1.40 11.87
C LEU A 88 2.24 -0.07 12.20
N SER A 89 1.48 -0.31 13.27
CA SER A 89 1.09 -1.67 13.68
C SER A 89 -0.08 -2.19 12.86
N ALA A 90 -0.23 -3.52 12.80
CA ALA A 90 -1.40 -4.15 12.20
C ALA A 90 -2.70 -3.78 12.94
N ASP A 91 -2.67 -3.71 14.27
CA ASP A 91 -3.85 -3.40 15.10
C ASP A 91 -4.29 -1.94 14.90
N SER A 92 -3.34 -1.01 14.94
CA SER A 92 -3.60 0.42 14.70
C SER A 92 -4.12 0.65 13.28
N PHE A 93 -3.59 -0.07 12.29
CA PHE A 93 -4.10 0.02 10.93
C PHE A 93 -5.52 -0.55 10.83
N ARG A 94 -5.81 -1.68 11.49
CA ARG A 94 -7.15 -2.27 11.53
C ARG A 94 -8.19 -1.30 12.10
N GLU A 95 -7.87 -0.62 13.20
CA GLU A 95 -8.73 0.42 13.79
C GLU A 95 -9.01 1.61 12.86
N MET A 96 -8.15 1.86 11.86
CA MET A 96 -8.37 2.93 10.87
C MET A 96 -9.30 2.51 9.74
N VAL A 97 -9.31 1.22 9.38
CA VAL A 97 -10.07 0.68 8.24
C VAL A 97 -11.44 0.14 8.64
N GLU A 98 -11.62 -0.31 9.88
CA GLU A 98 -12.87 -0.92 10.38
C GLU A 98 -13.83 0.08 11.09
N LYS A 99 -13.59 1.39 10.99
CA LYS A 99 -14.53 2.43 11.47
C LYS A 99 -15.68 2.66 10.50
#